data_AF-A0A450YJV6-F1
#
_entry.id   AF-A0A450YJV6-F1
#
_cell.length_a   1.000
_cell.length_b   1.000
_cell.length_c   1.000
_cell.angle_alpha   90.00
_cell.angle_beta   90.00
_cell.angle_gamma   90.00
#
_symmetry.space_group_name_H-M   'P 1'
#
loop_
_entity.id
_entity.type
_entity.pdbx_description
1 polymer ?
#
loop_
_entity_poly.entity_id
_entity_poly.type
_entity_poly.pdbx_seq_one_letter_code
_entity_poly.pdbx_strand_id
1 'polypeptide(L)'
;MDSVIIRAKERLEELKRTKSVKEFLACQKLISAAESFESMYGSDDGSRSSSSASRSSDKHSQAINRAIEDILSRSVRPLSLQEIMSQLSDRGFEISGKNPSRNVGSRLSHHDQFISVGRDQWVLKGKEANGFNDGRLDDVKKNSVESYQDPPF
;
A
#
# COMPACT_ATOMS: atom_id res chain seq x y z
N MET A 1 -1.45 14.30 13.76
CA MET A 1 -2.26 15.50 14.09
C MET A 1 -3.73 15.36 13.67
N ASP A 2 -4.12 14.25 13.04
CA ASP A 2 -5.48 14.04 12.48
C ASP A 2 -6.60 13.75 13.49
N SER A 3 -6.27 13.43 14.74
CA SER A 3 -7.27 13.03 15.75
C SER A 3 -8.22 14.16 16.17
N VAL A 4 -7.75 15.42 16.13
CA VAL A 4 -8.54 16.58 16.57
C VAL A 4 -9.60 16.95 15.53
N ILE A 5 -9.24 16.87 14.24
CA ILE A 5 -10.14 17.21 13.13
C ILE A 5 -11.27 16.18 13.02
N ILE A 6 -10.96 14.89 13.20
CA ILE A 6 -11.95 13.82 13.19
C ILE A 6 -12.94 13.99 14.35
N ARG A 7 -12.44 14.23 15.57
CA ARG A 7 -13.30 14.50 16.75
C ARG A 7 -14.14 15.76 16.60
N ALA A 8 -13.62 16.80 15.96
CA ALA A 8 -14.36 18.03 15.72
C ALA A 8 -15.52 17.82 14.73
N LYS A 9 -15.31 17.01 13.67
CA LYS A 9 -16.35 16.67 12.69
C LYS A 9 -17.45 15.79 13.28
N GLU A 10 -17.08 14.81 14.10
CA GLU A 10 -18.04 13.95 14.80
C GLU A 10 -18.90 14.74 15.79
N ARG A 11 -18.29 15.66 16.55
CA ARG A 11 -18.99 16.55 17.48
C ARG A 11 -19.90 17.56 16.76
N LEU A 12 -19.56 17.96 15.53
CA LEU A 12 -20.38 18.85 14.71
C LEU A 12 -21.67 18.15 14.22
N GLU A 13 -21.59 16.86 13.87
CA GLU A 13 -22.77 16.06 13.48
C GLU A 13 -23.66 15.75 14.69
N GLU A 14 -23.07 15.50 15.87
CA GLU A 14 -23.81 15.37 17.14
C GLU A 14 -24.56 16.67 17.49
N LEU A 15 -23.90 17.83 17.34
CA LEU A 15 -24.48 19.14 17.62
C LEU A 15 -25.58 19.54 16.61
N LYS A 16 -25.59 19.01 15.39
CA LYS A 16 -26.72 19.21 14.45
C LYS A 16 -28.01 18.55 14.94
N ARG A 17 -27.93 17.49 15.78
CA ARG A 17 -29.11 16.84 16.38
C ARG A 17 -29.68 17.62 17.57
N THR A 18 -28.84 18.31 18.33
CA THR A 18 -29.29 19.14 19.45
C THR A 18 -29.51 20.57 18.96
N LYS A 19 -30.75 21.09 19.01
CA LYS A 19 -31.17 22.43 18.52
C LYS A 19 -30.53 23.64 19.22
N SER A 20 -29.23 23.62 19.49
CA SER A 20 -28.46 24.74 20.02
C SER A 20 -27.75 25.45 18.86
N VAL A 21 -28.51 26.28 18.14
CA VAL A 21 -28.00 27.11 17.02
C VAL A 21 -26.80 27.96 17.46
N LYS A 22 -26.73 28.33 18.75
CA LYS A 22 -25.61 29.09 19.33
C LYS A 22 -24.29 28.31 19.34
N GLU A 23 -24.31 27.01 19.62
CA GLU A 23 -23.11 26.18 19.65
C GLU A 23 -22.63 25.83 18.24
N PHE A 24 -23.55 25.64 17.30
CA PHE A 24 -23.22 25.46 15.88
C PHE A 24 -22.52 26.70 15.31
N LEU A 25 -23.03 27.91 15.59
CA LEU A 25 -22.40 29.15 15.14
C LEU A 25 -21.02 29.37 15.76
N ALA A 26 -20.82 28.97 17.03
CA ALA A 26 -19.52 29.07 17.69
C ALA A 26 -18.49 28.15 17.01
N CYS A 27 -18.87 26.90 16.69
CA CYS A 27 -18.01 25.96 15.98
C CYS A 27 -17.69 26.43 14.55
N GLN A 28 -18.67 26.99 13.84
CA GLN A 28 -18.47 27.51 12.49
C GLN A 28 -17.49 28.69 12.45
N LYS A 29 -17.58 29.61 13.43
CA LYS A 29 -16.64 30.74 13.54
C LYS A 29 -15.20 30.30 13.81
N LEU A 30 -15.01 29.26 14.63
CA LEU A 30 -13.67 28.73 14.90
C LEU A 30 -13.03 28.10 13.66
N ILE A 31 -13.82 27.42 12.82
CA ILE A 31 -13.34 26.83 11.56
C ILE A 31 -12.91 27.93 10.59
N SER A 32 -13.74 28.95 10.36
CA SER A 32 -13.39 30.04 9.43
C SER A 32 -12.19 30.88 9.90
N ALA A 33 -12.00 31.01 11.22
CA ALA A 33 -10.82 31.68 11.78
C ALA A 33 -9.53 30.87 11.56
N ALA A 34 -9.59 29.54 11.68
CA ALA A 34 -8.45 28.67 11.43
C ALA A 34 -8.03 28.68 9.95
N GLU A 35 -8.99 28.63 9.02
CA GLU A 35 -8.72 28.68 7.58
C GLU A 35 -8.12 30.03 7.15
N SER A 36 -8.58 31.14 7.75
CA SER A 36 -8.02 32.47 7.47
C SER A 36 -6.60 32.62 8.00
N PHE A 37 -6.26 31.97 9.12
CA PHE A 37 -4.91 32.01 9.70
C PHE A 37 -3.90 31.21 8.86
N GLU A 38 -4.30 30.05 8.36
CA GLU A 38 -3.48 29.22 7.46
C GLU A 38 -3.24 29.91 6.11
N SER A 39 -4.20 30.70 5.61
CA SER A 39 -4.02 31.51 4.39
C SER A 39 -3.04 32.68 4.58
N MET A 40 -3.02 33.29 5.77
CA MET A 40 -2.21 34.49 6.04
C MET A 40 -0.77 34.19 6.47
N TYR A 41 -0.52 33.00 7.03
CA TYR A 41 0.79 32.59 7.56
C TYR A 41 1.30 31.24 7.03
N GLY A 42 0.51 30.53 6.21
CA GLY A 42 0.86 29.25 5.63
C GLY A 42 1.65 29.40 4.34
N SER A 43 2.98 29.30 4.47
CA SER A 43 3.94 28.91 3.42
C SER A 43 4.35 29.97 2.40
N ASP A 44 5.13 30.95 2.87
CA ASP A 44 6.29 31.41 2.13
C ASP A 44 7.50 30.55 2.57
N ASP A 45 7.52 29.27 2.16
CA ASP A 45 8.75 28.48 2.20
C ASP A 45 9.51 28.80 0.92
N GLY A 46 10.54 29.63 1.07
CA GLY A 46 11.40 30.14 0.00
C GLY A 46 12.21 29.06 -0.69
N SER A 47 11.56 28.22 -1.49
CA SER A 47 12.21 27.27 -2.38
C SER A 47 12.31 27.87 -3.79
N ARG A 48 13.31 28.74 -3.97
CA ARG A 48 13.96 28.94 -5.28
C ARG A 48 14.59 27.61 -5.69
N SER A 49 13.85 26.77 -6.40
CA SER A 49 14.40 25.67 -7.20
C SER A 49 13.37 25.15 -8.20
N SER A 50 13.64 25.44 -9.46
CA SER A 50 13.22 24.68 -10.64
C SER A 50 12.87 23.20 -10.37
N SER A 51 11.60 22.81 -10.45
CA SER A 51 11.14 21.41 -10.75
C SER A 51 9.62 21.25 -10.64
N SER A 52 8.88 21.61 -11.69
CA SER A 52 7.42 21.39 -11.81
C SER A 52 7.04 19.98 -12.31
N ALA A 53 8.00 19.05 -12.46
CA ALA A 53 7.76 17.71 -12.98
C ALA A 53 7.56 16.61 -11.90
N SER A 54 7.91 16.86 -10.63
CA SER A 54 7.94 15.78 -9.63
C SER A 54 6.57 15.42 -9.05
N ARG A 55 5.69 16.40 -8.82
CA ARG A 55 4.39 16.18 -8.15
C ARG A 55 3.38 15.33 -8.92
N SER A 56 3.48 15.26 -10.25
CA SER A 56 2.63 14.38 -11.08
C SER A 56 3.11 12.93 -11.04
N SER A 57 4.43 12.70 -10.96
CA SER A 57 5.02 11.36 -10.90
C SER A 57 4.67 10.62 -9.60
N ASP A 58 4.55 11.36 -8.50
CA ASP A 58 4.19 10.80 -7.19
C ASP A 58 2.74 10.31 -7.18
N LYS A 59 1.82 11.10 -7.73
CA LYS A 59 0.39 10.73 -7.84
C LYS A 59 0.19 9.50 -8.72
N HIS A 60 0.89 9.44 -9.86
CA HIS A 60 0.81 8.29 -10.76
C HIS A 60 1.40 7.03 -10.11
N SER A 61 2.54 7.17 -9.43
CA SER A 61 3.16 6.07 -8.67
C SER A 61 2.25 5.54 -7.56
N GLN A 62 1.59 6.43 -6.81
CA GLN A 62 0.62 6.04 -5.79
C GLN A 62 -0.61 5.34 -6.38
N ALA A 63 -1.11 5.80 -7.53
CA ALA A 63 -2.23 5.16 -8.21
C ALA A 63 -1.90 3.73 -8.65
N ILE A 64 -0.70 3.50 -9.21
CA ILE A 64 -0.20 2.16 -9.54
C ILE A 64 -0.13 1.28 -8.28
N ASN A 65 0.43 1.81 -7.19
CA ASN A 65 0.55 1.04 -5.94
C ASN A 65 -0.82 0.61 -5.38
N ARG A 66 -1.81 1.50 -5.40
CA ARG A 66 -3.19 1.18 -5.02
C ARG A 66 -3.83 0.15 -5.95
N ALA A 67 -3.54 0.22 -7.25
CA ALA A 67 -4.03 -0.76 -8.21
C ALA A 67 -3.43 -2.15 -7.95
N ILE A 68 -2.13 -2.22 -7.66
CA ILE A 68 -1.44 -3.47 -7.26
C ILE A 68 -2.06 -4.03 -5.98
N GLU A 69 -2.29 -3.18 -4.98
CA GLU A 69 -2.95 -3.56 -3.73
C GLU A 69 -4.34 -4.15 -3.98
N ASP A 70 -5.18 -3.51 -4.81
CA ASP A 70 -6.50 -4.02 -5.15
C ASP A 70 -6.46 -5.34 -5.96
N ILE A 71 -5.46 -5.53 -6.80
CA ILE A 71 -5.23 -6.80 -7.52
C ILE A 71 -4.91 -7.92 -6.53
N LEU A 72 -3.93 -7.70 -5.64
CA LEU A 72 -3.50 -8.70 -4.67
C LEU A 72 -4.55 -8.93 -3.57
N SER A 73 -5.31 -7.90 -3.20
CA SER A 73 -6.38 -8.01 -2.20
C SER A 73 -7.58 -8.81 -2.71
N ARG A 74 -7.82 -8.87 -4.03
CA ARG A 74 -8.86 -9.72 -4.63
C ARG A 74 -8.38 -11.14 -4.93
N SER A 75 -7.07 -11.31 -5.13
CA SER A 75 -6.50 -12.63 -5.41
C SER A 75 -6.58 -13.58 -4.21
N VAL A 76 -6.93 -14.84 -4.47
CA VAL A 76 -6.90 -15.93 -3.47
C VAL A 76 -5.53 -16.60 -3.41
N ARG A 77 -4.74 -16.49 -4.48
CA ARG A 77 -3.43 -17.14 -4.63
C ARG A 77 -2.30 -16.13 -4.79
N PRO A 78 -1.04 -16.51 -4.55
CA PRO A 78 0.10 -15.71 -4.98
C PRO A 78 0.02 -15.44 -6.48
N LEU A 79 0.22 -14.19 -6.88
CA LEU A 79 0.25 -13.80 -8.28
C LEU A 79 1.68 -13.64 -8.75
N SER A 80 1.95 -14.10 -9.97
CA SER A 80 3.20 -13.81 -10.65
C SER A 80 3.29 -12.35 -11.08
N LEU A 81 4.51 -11.86 -11.27
CA LEU A 81 4.76 -10.51 -11.76
C LEU A 81 4.09 -10.25 -13.12
N GLN A 82 4.08 -11.26 -14.01
CA GLN A 82 3.40 -11.16 -15.30
C GLN A 82 1.87 -11.02 -15.16
N GLU A 83 1.25 -11.78 -14.25
CA GLU A 83 -0.19 -11.66 -13.99
C GLU A 83 -0.54 -10.28 -13.42
N ILE A 84 0.27 -9.77 -12.50
CA ILE A 84 0.09 -8.42 -11.94
C ILE A 84 0.20 -7.37 -13.05
N MET A 85 1.19 -7.48 -13.93
CA MET A 85 1.35 -6.56 -15.07
C MET A 85 0.19 -6.63 -16.05
N SER A 86 -0.29 -7.83 -16.38
CA SER A 86 -1.45 -8.01 -17.26
C SER A 86 -2.67 -7.30 -16.68
N GLN A 87 -2.96 -7.50 -15.38
CA GLN A 87 -4.10 -6.87 -14.73
C GLN A 87 -3.95 -5.35 -14.57
N LEU A 88 -2.73 -4.84 -14.42
CA LEU A 88 -2.49 -3.40 -14.44
C LEU A 88 -2.77 -2.81 -15.82
N SER A 89 -2.33 -3.49 -16.88
CA SER A 89 -2.62 -3.09 -18.26
C SER A 89 -4.12 -3.08 -18.55
N ASP A 90 -4.86 -4.10 -18.10
CA ASP A 90 -6.32 -4.19 -18.24
C ASP A 90 -7.06 -3.03 -17.54
N ARG A 91 -6.45 -2.47 -16.50
CA ARG A 91 -6.94 -1.30 -15.75
C ARG A 91 -6.47 0.03 -16.33
N GLY A 92 -5.76 0.03 -17.45
CA GLY A 92 -5.23 1.22 -18.12
C GLY A 92 -3.95 1.78 -17.49
N PHE A 93 -3.27 1.02 -16.62
CA PHE A 93 -1.97 1.40 -16.08
C PHE A 93 -0.87 0.79 -16.94
N GLU A 94 -0.29 1.61 -17.82
CA GLU A 94 0.87 1.20 -18.61
C GLU A 94 2.17 1.54 -17.87
N ILE A 95 3.00 0.52 -17.65
CA ILE A 95 4.31 0.69 -17.01
C ILE A 95 5.33 0.88 -18.13
N SER A 96 5.68 2.14 -18.38
CA SER A 96 6.69 2.49 -19.37
C SER A 96 8.12 2.23 -18.87
N GLY A 97 9.05 2.08 -19.81
CA GLY A 97 10.48 1.95 -19.55
C GLY A 97 11.12 0.73 -20.21
N LYS A 98 12.45 0.64 -20.09
CA LYS A 98 13.27 -0.38 -20.77
C LYS A 98 12.97 -1.81 -20.28
N ASN A 99 12.56 -1.97 -19.03
CA ASN A 99 12.26 -3.26 -18.40
C ASN A 99 11.06 -3.13 -17.43
N PRO A 100 9.81 -3.20 -17.93
CA PRO A 100 8.63 -2.94 -17.13
C PRO A 100 8.47 -3.93 -15.96
N SER A 101 8.79 -5.21 -16.17
CA SER A 101 8.78 -6.22 -15.10
C SER A 101 9.73 -5.86 -13.96
N ARG A 102 10.97 -5.46 -14.27
CA ARG A 102 11.92 -5.03 -13.24
C ARG A 102 11.43 -3.80 -12.48
N ASN A 103 10.76 -2.87 -13.16
CA ASN A 103 10.17 -1.69 -12.52
C ASN A 103 9.07 -2.09 -11.53
N VAL A 104 8.19 -3.03 -11.91
CA VAL A 104 7.15 -3.56 -11.02
C VAL A 104 7.77 -4.28 -9.84
N GLY A 105 8.73 -5.17 -10.07
CA GLY A 105 9.38 -5.94 -9.00
C GLY A 105 10.12 -5.05 -8.02
N SER A 106 10.79 -4.00 -8.51
CA SER A 106 11.40 -2.96 -7.68
C SER A 106 10.36 -2.23 -6.83
N ARG A 107 9.21 -1.84 -7.40
CA ARG A 107 8.13 -1.20 -6.63
C ARG A 107 7.60 -2.11 -5.54
N LEU A 108 7.32 -3.38 -5.86
CA LEU A 108 6.83 -4.37 -4.91
C LEU A 108 7.82 -4.56 -3.75
N SER A 109 9.13 -4.62 -4.05
CA SER A 109 10.18 -4.82 -3.06
C SER A 109 10.37 -3.64 -2.09
N HIS A 110 10.04 -2.41 -2.52
CA HIS A 110 10.19 -1.21 -1.68
C HIS A 110 9.00 -0.98 -0.72
N HIS A 111 7.93 -1.76 -0.82
CA HIS A 111 6.74 -1.58 -0.01
C HIS A 111 6.50 -2.79 0.91
N ASP A 112 6.62 -2.58 2.22
CA ASP A 112 6.52 -3.62 3.26
C ASP A 112 5.18 -4.40 3.28
N GLN A 113 4.17 -3.89 2.58
CA GLN A 113 2.86 -4.52 2.45
C GLN A 113 2.83 -5.64 1.39
N PHE A 114 3.82 -5.73 0.50
CA PHE A 114 3.91 -6.79 -0.49
C PHE A 114 5.00 -7.78 -0.11
N ILE A 115 4.64 -9.06 -0.05
CA ILE A 115 5.56 -10.11 0.37
C ILE A 115 5.81 -11.03 -0.82
N SER A 116 7.09 -11.32 -1.06
CA SER A 116 7.49 -12.34 -2.02
C SER A 116 7.44 -13.71 -1.35
N VAL A 117 6.69 -14.65 -1.95
CA VAL A 117 6.51 -16.03 -1.43
C VAL A 117 7.21 -17.08 -2.30
N GLY A 118 7.98 -16.65 -3.30
CA GLY A 118 8.66 -17.54 -4.24
C GLY A 118 9.45 -16.77 -5.29
N ARG A 119 9.91 -17.47 -6.34
CA ARG A 119 10.87 -16.94 -7.32
C ARG A 119 10.36 -15.72 -8.12
N ASP A 120 9.04 -15.52 -8.18
CA ASP A 120 8.43 -14.34 -8.81
C ASP A 120 6.96 -14.14 -8.37
N GLN A 121 6.61 -14.62 -7.17
CA GLN A 121 5.24 -14.65 -6.69
C GLN A 121 5.07 -13.68 -5.53
N TRP A 122 3.99 -12.92 -5.57
CA TRP A 122 3.72 -11.83 -4.63
C TRP A 122 2.34 -11.99 -3.99
N VAL A 123 2.26 -11.65 -2.72
CA VAL A 123 1.02 -11.60 -1.92
C VAL A 123 0.94 -10.30 -1.14
N LEU A 124 -0.26 -9.93 -0.73
CA LEU A 124 -0.47 -8.85 0.22
C LEU A 124 -0.23 -9.36 1.65
N LYS A 125 0.55 -8.62 2.44
CA LYS A 125 0.81 -8.87 3.85
C LYS A 125 -0.50 -8.98 4.63
N GLY A 126 -0.62 -9.97 5.49
CA GLY A 126 -1.85 -10.28 6.22
C GLY A 126 -2.85 -11.16 5.46
N LYS A 127 -2.66 -11.39 4.14
CA LYS A 127 -3.38 -12.41 3.37
C LYS A 127 -2.65 -13.76 3.31
N GLU A 128 -1.38 -13.77 3.64
CA GLU A 128 -0.52 -14.97 3.72
C GLU A 128 -1.03 -16.02 4.74
N ALA A 129 -1.82 -15.59 5.73
CA ALA A 129 -2.22 -16.40 6.87
C ALA A 129 -3.27 -17.49 6.57
N ASN A 130 -3.87 -17.53 5.36
CA ASN A 130 -5.00 -18.42 5.08
C ASN A 130 -4.71 -19.64 4.19
N GLY A 131 -3.45 -19.92 3.83
CA GLY A 131 -3.19 -21.15 3.06
C GLY A 131 -1.77 -21.41 2.55
N PHE A 132 -0.76 -20.63 2.95
CA PHE A 132 0.63 -20.86 2.54
C PHE A 132 1.58 -21.05 3.73
N ASN A 133 1.06 -21.64 4.82
CA ASN A 133 1.83 -22.19 5.92
C ASN A 133 1.89 -23.73 5.80
N ASP A 134 2.31 -24.25 4.64
CA ASP A 134 2.80 -25.62 4.57
C ASP A 134 4.31 -25.54 4.31
N GLY A 135 5.06 -25.79 5.37
CA GLY A 135 6.48 -25.54 5.44
C GLY A 135 7.30 -26.41 4.51
N ARG A 136 8.46 -25.88 4.08
CA ARG A 136 9.63 -26.72 3.80
C ARG A 136 10.87 -25.88 3.61
N LEU A 137 11.53 -25.54 4.71
CA LEU A 137 12.96 -25.22 4.65
C LEU A 137 13.76 -25.67 5.88
N ASP A 138 13.42 -26.80 6.53
CA ASP A 138 14.27 -27.31 7.64
C ASP A 138 14.53 -28.84 7.70
N ASP A 139 13.92 -29.71 6.88
CA ASP A 139 14.09 -31.18 7.01
C ASP A 139 14.81 -31.87 5.83
N VAL A 140 16.01 -31.40 5.46
CA VAL A 140 16.96 -32.19 4.65
C VAL A 140 18.29 -32.30 5.39
N LYS A 141 18.27 -32.91 6.58
CA LYS A 141 19.47 -33.45 7.23
C LYS A 141 19.08 -34.41 8.35
N LYS A 142 18.57 -35.59 7.99
CA LYS A 142 18.57 -36.83 8.79
C LYS A 142 17.84 -37.93 8.02
N ASN A 143 18.60 -38.72 7.26
CA ASN A 143 18.38 -40.15 6.97
C ASN A 143 19.05 -40.50 5.63
N SER A 144 20.35 -40.76 5.69
CA SER A 144 21.01 -41.66 4.74
C SER A 144 22.12 -42.39 5.48
N VAL A 145 21.69 -43.23 6.41
CA VAL A 145 22.43 -44.40 6.86
C VAL A 145 21.40 -45.51 6.92
N GLU A 146 21.34 -46.37 5.91
CA GLU A 146 21.16 -47.81 6.13
C GLU A 146 21.46 -48.64 4.86
N SER A 147 22.38 -49.58 5.06
CA SER A 147 22.53 -50.90 4.44
C SER A 147 22.64 -51.02 2.92
N TYR A 148 23.88 -51.03 2.43
CA TYR A 148 24.28 -51.95 1.37
C TYR A 148 24.31 -53.37 1.95
N GLN A 149 23.34 -54.20 1.59
CA GLN A 149 23.48 -55.66 1.68
C GLN A 149 24.06 -56.15 0.35
N ASP A 150 25.27 -56.70 0.43
CA ASP A 150 25.88 -57.53 -0.61
C ASP A 150 24.94 -58.70 -0.97
N PRO A 151 24.61 -58.91 -2.26
CA PRO A 151 24.08 -60.19 -2.70
C PRO A 151 25.25 -61.18 -2.94
N PRO A 152 25.13 -62.42 -2.46
CA PRO A 152 26.09 -63.46 -2.81
C PRO A 152 25.82 -63.95 -4.24
N PHE A 153 26.88 -64.16 -5.02
CA PHE A 153 27.20 -65.30 -5.88
C PHE A 153 28.10 -64.89 -7.06
#